data_AF-A0A3B7MY26-F1
#
_entry.id   AF-A0A3B7MY26-F1
#
_cell.length_a   1.000
_cell.length_b   1.000
_cell.length_c   1.000
_cell.angle_alpha   90.00
_cell.angle_beta   90.00
_cell.angle_gamma   90.00
#
_symmetry.space_group_name_H-M   'P 1'
#
loop_
_entity.id
_entity.type
_entity.pdbx_description
1 polymer ?
#
loop_
_entity_poly.entity_id
_entity_poly.type
_entity_poly.pdbx_seq_one_letter_code
_entity_poly.pdbx_strand_id
1 'polypeptide(L)' 'MQAKKKAILILDCSVGDLTAQLEKTLKTALAKKATMNLPLVYRNSFCKQSNQFIHEYPNGKKLLIQQNSKTSEETILREL' A
#
# COMPACT_ATOMS: atom_id res chain seq x y z
N MET A 1 20.17 36.61 -27.35
CA MET A 1 19.87 35.59 -26.32
C MET A 1 18.52 34.96 -26.63
N GLN A 2 18.47 33.71 -27.11
CA GLN A 2 17.21 33.05 -27.47
C GLN A 2 16.61 32.35 -26.23
N ALA A 3 15.37 32.68 -25.90
CA ALA A 3 14.63 32.08 -24.80
C ALA A 3 14.15 30.67 -25.19
N LYS A 4 14.63 29.64 -24.49
CA LYS A 4 14.12 28.26 -24.62
C LYS A 4 12.69 28.21 -24.06
N LYS A 5 11.69 28.05 -24.93
CA LYS A 5 10.32 27.69 -24.52
C LYS A 5 10.36 26.32 -23.83
N LYS A 6 9.99 26.27 -22.54
CA LYS A 6 9.73 25.00 -21.85
C LYS A 6 8.41 24.44 -22.40
N ALA A 7 8.46 23.25 -23.00
CA ALA A 7 7.26 22.52 -23.37
C ALA A 7 6.54 22.09 -22.09
N ILE A 8 5.33 22.61 -21.86
CA ILE A 8 4.44 22.12 -20.81
C ILE A 8 3.73 20.92 -21.41
N LEU A 9 4.01 19.73 -20.88
CA LEU A 9 3.32 18.50 -21.23
C LEU A 9 1.95 18.54 -20.54
N ILE A 10 0.92 18.99 -21.26
CA ILE A 10 -0.46 18.93 -20.79
C ILE A 10 -0.92 17.49 -21.02
N LEU A 11 -0.99 16.71 -19.94
CA LEU A 11 -1.57 15.37 -19.97
C LEU A 11 -3.10 15.51 -20.07
N ASP A 12 -3.63 15.49 -21.29
CA ASP A 12 -5.04 15.21 -21.56
C ASP A 12 -5.29 13.72 -21.29
N CYS A 13 -5.31 13.34 -20.02
CA CYS A 13 -5.66 11.99 -19.60
C CYS A 13 -6.99 12.07 -18.86
N SER A 14 -8.01 11.39 -19.38
CA SER A 14 -9.32 11.39 -18.74
C SER A 14 -9.21 10.74 -17.35
N VAL A 15 -10.08 11.14 -16.43
CA VAL A 15 -10.13 10.54 -15.09
C VAL A 15 -10.33 9.01 -15.18
N GLY A 16 -11.06 8.53 -16.19
CA GLY A 16 -11.26 7.11 -16.45
C GLY A 16 -9.96 6.38 -16.81
N ASP A 17 -9.13 6.95 -17.67
CA ASP A 17 -7.86 6.35 -18.09
C ASP A 17 -6.85 6.28 -16.93
N LEU A 18 -6.78 7.35 -16.14
CA LEU A 18 -5.97 7.40 -14.92
C LEU A 18 -6.42 6.33 -13.92
N THR A 19 -7.73 6.17 -13.73
CA THR A 19 -8.29 5.16 -12.81
C THR A 19 -7.96 3.75 -13.28
N ALA A 20 -8.12 3.46 -14.57
CA ALA A 20 -7.78 2.16 -15.15
C ALA A 20 -6.28 1.84 -15.03
N GLN A 21 -5.41 2.84 -15.26
CA GLN A 21 -3.97 2.69 -15.11
C GLN A 21 -3.57 2.47 -13.64
N LEU A 22 -4.23 3.16 -12.71
CA LEU A 22 -4.04 2.98 -11.27
C LEU A 22 -4.44 1.57 -10.83
N GLU A 23 -5.62 1.09 -11.27
CA GLU A 23 -6.08 -0.27 -11.00
C GLU A 23 -5.12 -1.32 -11.53
N LYS A 24 -4.66 -1.17 -12.78
CA LYS A 24 -3.69 -2.09 -13.39
C LYS A 24 -2.38 -2.14 -12.60
N THR A 25 -1.89 -0.98 -12.19
CA THR A 25 -0.65 -0.86 -11.41
C THR A 25 -0.82 -1.49 -10.04
N LEU A 26 -1.96 -1.24 -9.38
CA LEU A 26 -2.28 -1.83 -8.08
C LEU A 26 -2.38 -3.36 -8.17
N LYS A 27 -3.12 -3.90 -9.14
CA LYS A 27 -3.24 -5.34 -9.37
C LYS A 27 -1.87 -5.99 -9.59
N THR A 28 -1.01 -5.35 -10.39
CA THR A 28 0.35 -5.85 -10.65
C THR A 28 1.21 -5.85 -9.38
N ALA A 29 1.15 -4.77 -8.58
CA ALA A 29 1.90 -4.66 -7.34
C ALA A 29 1.43 -5.69 -6.29
N LEU A 30 0.12 -5.90 -6.18
CA LEU A 30 -0.46 -6.91 -5.29
C LEU A 30 -0.09 -8.33 -5.70
N ALA A 31 -0.17 -8.66 -7.00
CA ALA A 31 0.25 -9.96 -7.50
C ALA A 31 1.73 -10.24 -7.19
N LYS A 32 2.61 -9.25 -7.39
CA LYS A 32 4.03 -9.38 -7.05
C LYS A 32 4.24 -9.58 -5.53
N LYS A 33 3.52 -8.84 -4.69
CA LYS A 33 3.57 -9.04 -3.22
C LYS A 33 3.11 -10.45 -2.82
N ALA A 34 2.06 -10.96 -3.45
CA ALA A 34 1.55 -12.30 -3.19
C ALA A 34 2.60 -13.37 -3.49
N THR A 35 3.35 -13.24 -4.60
CA THR A 35 4.45 -14.16 -4.92
C THR A 35 5.60 -14.14 -3.91
N MET A 36 5.77 -13.03 -3.19
CA MET A 36 6.78 -12.88 -2.13
C MET A 36 6.25 -13.25 -0.73
N ASN A 37 5.00 -13.73 -0.64
CA ASN A 37 4.30 -14.02 0.60
C ASN A 37 4.32 -12.84 1.61
N LEU A 38 4.31 -11.60 1.10
CA LEU A 38 4.32 -10.40 1.93
C LEU A 38 2.89 -10.02 2.32
N PRO A 39 2.65 -9.65 3.58
CA PRO A 39 1.34 -9.20 4.00
C PRO A 39 1.00 -7.81 3.42
N LEU A 40 -0.28 -7.59 3.18
CA LEU A 40 -0.84 -6.25 3.08
C LEU A 40 -0.95 -5.68 4.50
N VAL A 41 -0.31 -4.54 4.74
CA VAL A 41 -0.30 -3.88 6.05
C VAL A 41 -1.22 -2.67 6.00
N TYR A 42 -2.21 -2.63 6.89
CA TYR A 42 -3.17 -1.52 6.97
C TYR A 42 -3.72 -1.34 8.38
N ARG A 43 -4.49 -0.27 8.60
CA ARG A 43 -5.17 0.01 9.87
C ARG A 43 -6.68 0.12 9.65
N ASN A 44 -7.46 -0.41 10.59
CA ASN A 44 -8.92 -0.25 10.61
C ASN A 44 -9.42 -0.14 12.07
N SER A 45 -10.72 -0.30 12.30
CA SER A 45 -11.36 -0.23 13.62
C SER A 45 -10.82 -1.21 14.67
N PHE A 46 -10.10 -2.28 14.28
CA PHE A 46 -9.45 -3.19 15.22
C PHE A 46 -8.14 -2.63 15.79
N CYS A 47 -7.51 -1.65 15.13
CA CYS A 47 -6.27 -1.01 15.57
C CYS A 47 -6.59 0.11 16.59
N LYS A 48 -6.67 -0.25 17.87
CA LYS A 48 -6.98 0.70 18.95
C LYS A 48 -5.83 1.66 19.25
N GLN A 49 -4.60 1.23 19.03
CA GLN A 49 -3.40 2.01 19.30
C GLN A 49 -2.72 2.46 17.99
N SER A 50 -1.92 3.53 18.07
CA SER A 50 -1.19 4.09 16.94
C SER A 50 -0.14 3.13 16.38
N ASN A 51 0.37 2.23 17.21
CA ASN A 51 1.39 1.25 16.87
C ASN A 51 0.80 -0.14 16.54
N GLN A 52 -0.51 -0.23 16.28
CA GLN A 52 -1.16 -1.46 15.87
C GLN A 52 -1.50 -1.44 14.38
N PHE A 53 -1.26 -2.56 13.72
CA PHE A 53 -1.44 -2.77 12.28
C PHE A 53 -2.05 -4.14 12.02
N ILE A 54 -2.75 -4.28 10.90
CA ILE A 54 -3.26 -5.56 10.42
C ILE A 54 -2.37 -6.04 9.29
N HIS A 55 -1.89 -7.27 9.40
CA HIS A 55 -1.18 -7.98 8.36
C HIS A 55 -2.15 -8.99 7.74
N GLU A 56 -2.58 -8.74 6.51
CA GLU A 56 -3.37 -9.67 5.71
C GLU A 56 -2.47 -10.38 4.71
N TYR A 57 -2.26 -11.67 4.92
CA TYR A 57 -1.42 -12.50 4.06
C TYR A 57 -2.18 -12.98 2.82
N PRO A 58 -1.48 -13.34 1.74
CA PRO A 58 -2.11 -13.82 0.50
C PRO A 58 -2.99 -15.07 0.66
N ASN A 59 -2.77 -15.85 1.72
CA ASN A 59 -3.57 -17.03 2.07
C ASN A 59 -4.89 -16.67 2.79
N GLY A 60 -5.19 -15.39 2.99
CA GLY A 60 -6.38 -14.92 3.70
C GLY A 60 -6.20 -14.80 5.22
N LYS A 61 -5.04 -15.20 5.76
CA LYS A 61 -4.76 -15.07 7.20
C LYS A 61 -4.61 -13.59 7.57
N LYS A 62 -5.34 -13.14 8.59
CA LYS A 62 -5.26 -11.77 9.11
C LYS A 62 -4.73 -11.76 10.53
N LEU A 63 -3.69 -10.98 10.79
CA LEU A 63 -3.08 -10.85 12.10
C LEU A 63 -3.12 -9.39 12.55
N LEU A 64 -3.55 -9.15 13.78
CA LEU A 64 -3.34 -7.87 14.45
C LEU A 64 -1.96 -7.89 15.10
N ILE A 65 -1.09 -7.01 14.63
CA ILE A 65 0.30 -6.88 15.08
C ILE A 65 0.46 -5.54 15.79
N GLN A 66 1.25 -5.54 16.86
CA GLN A 66 1.73 -4.34 17.52
C GLN A 66 3.23 -4.18 17.27
N GLN A 67 3.63 -2.99 16.84
CA GLN A 67 5.04 -2.67 16.61
C GLN A 67 5.60 -1.85 17.77
N ASN A 68 6.79 -2.19 18.24
CA ASN A 68 7.52 -1.39 19.21
C ASN A 68 8.13 -0.16 18.51
N SER A 69 7.83 1.04 19.01
CA SER A 69 8.32 2.29 18.42
C SER A 69 9.83 2.52 18.56
N LYS A 70 10.50 1.80 19.48
CA LYS A 70 11.93 1.94 19.74
C LYS A 70 12.78 0.91 19.02
N THR A 71 12.30 -0.34 18.95
CA THR A 71 13.06 -1.48 18.41
C THR A 71 12.55 -1.95 17.05
N SER A 72 11.40 -1.44 16.59
CA SER A 72 10.66 -1.94 15.41
C SER A 72 10.24 -3.41 15.50
N GLU A 73 10.34 -4.04 16.68
CA GLU A 73 9.92 -5.41 16.91
C GLU A 73 8.40 -5.55 16.80
N GLU A 74 7.97 -6.64 16.19
CA GLU A 74 6.57 -6.95 15.95
C GLU A 74 6.07 -8.02 16.92
N THR A 75 4.95 -7.76 17.58
CA THR A 75 4.26 -8.71 18.45
C THR A 75 2.88 -9.01 17.89
N ILE A 76 2.56 -10.29 17.68
CA ILE A 76 1.24 -10.72 17.23
C ILE A 76 0.30 -10.67 18.44
N LEU A 77 -0.74 -9.83 18.38
CA LEU A 77 -1.74 -9.72 19.43
C LEU A 77 -2.83 -10.79 19.30
N ARG A 78 -3.33 -11.03 18.09
CA ARG A 78 -4.34 -12.06 17.77
C ARG A 78 -4.54 -12.24 16.26
N GLU A 79 -5.17 -13.36 15.90
CA GLU A 79 -5.74 -13.62 14.57
C GLU A 79 -7.13 -12.96 14.46
N LEU A 80 -7.46 -12.46 13.26
CA LEU A 80 -8.71 -11.74 12.94
C LEU A 80 -9.55 -12.50 11.91
#